data_AF-A0A7X8MVQ7-F1
#
_entry.id   AF-A0A7X8MVQ7-F1
#
_cell.length_a   1.000
_cell.length_b   1.000
_cell.length_c   1.000
_cell.angle_alpha   90.00
_cell.angle_beta   90.00
_cell.angle_gamma   90.00
#
_symmetry.space_group_name_H-M   'P 1'
#
loop_
_entity.id
_entity.type
_entity.pdbx_description
1 polymer ?
#
loop_
_entity_poly.entity_id
_entity_poly.type
_entity_poly.pdbx_seq_one_letter_code
_entity_poly.pdbx_strand_id
1 'polypeptide(L)'
;MHLLLYIPWWIKEIFVAGFQVAWAGFRPDAGYDPVVVRYPLRVTTEWQIFWFTTSITTTPSTLSLGLRAPEHEGDPHILLVQAAFGSDPVEVFESLADMEERMAPHVKSIDHGVPGQGSATTLDPKFYEYPIDRKEKTR
;
A
#
# COMPACT_ATOMS: atom_id res chain seq x y z
N MET A 1 6.36 -35.64 13.92
CA MET A 1 7.56 -35.23 13.18
C MET A 1 7.28 -34.56 11.82
N HIS A 2 6.02 -34.39 11.40
CA HIS A 2 5.69 -33.70 10.14
C HIS A 2 5.60 -32.17 10.25
N LEU A 3 5.25 -31.63 11.42
CA LEU A 3 5.13 -30.17 11.60
C LEU A 3 6.46 -29.41 11.42
N LEU A 4 7.56 -30.00 11.90
CA LEU A 4 8.89 -29.38 11.83
C LEU A 4 9.46 -29.34 10.40
N LEU A 5 9.00 -30.22 9.51
CA LEU A 5 9.35 -30.21 8.08
C LEU A 5 8.34 -29.39 7.27
N TYR A 6 7.09 -29.36 7.71
CA TYR A 6 6.00 -28.64 7.05
C TYR A 6 6.11 -27.12 7.22
N ILE A 7 6.46 -26.62 8.42
CA ILE A 7 6.56 -25.18 8.69
C ILE A 7 7.65 -24.51 7.81
N PRO A 8 8.89 -25.01 7.71
CA PRO A 8 9.89 -24.44 6.82
C PRO A 8 9.52 -24.56 5.34
N TRP A 9 8.85 -25.65 4.95
CA TRP A 9 8.33 -25.82 3.59
C TRP A 9 7.24 -24.79 3.26
N TRP A 10 6.30 -24.56 4.17
CA TRP A 10 5.24 -23.56 4.01
C TRP A 10 5.77 -22.12 3.96
N ILE A 11 6.76 -21.81 4.81
CA ILE A 11 7.47 -20.52 4.75
C ILE A 11 8.15 -20.33 3.39
N LYS A 12 8.80 -21.37 2.85
CA LYS A 12 9.39 -21.33 1.51
C LYS A 12 8.35 -21.04 0.43
N GLU A 13 7.17 -21.65 0.48
CA GLU A 13 6.09 -21.41 -0.50
C GLU A 13 5.60 -19.95 -0.48
N ILE A 14 5.53 -19.31 0.70
CA ILE A 14 5.21 -17.88 0.82
C ILE A 14 6.26 -17.01 0.10
N PHE A 15 7.55 -17.31 0.30
CA PHE A 15 8.62 -16.58 -0.38
C PHE A 15 8.67 -16.86 -1.88
N VAL A 16 8.37 -18.08 -2.32
CA VAL A 16 8.32 -18.43 -3.76
C VAL A 16 7.16 -17.72 -4.46
N ALA A 17 5.98 -17.66 -3.84
CA ALA A 17 4.85 -16.90 -4.37
C ALA A 17 5.16 -15.40 -4.44
N GLY A 18 5.77 -14.83 -3.38
CA GLY A 18 6.22 -13.44 -3.37
C GLY A 18 7.29 -13.16 -4.44
N PHE A 19 8.23 -14.09 -4.64
CA PHE A 19 9.29 -13.98 -5.64
C PHE A 19 8.76 -14.15 -7.07
N GLN A 20 7.73 -14.96 -7.32
CA GLN A 20 7.09 -15.07 -8.64
C GLN A 20 6.36 -13.80 -9.05
N VAL A 21 5.69 -13.13 -8.10
CA VAL A 21 5.06 -11.82 -8.31
C VAL A 21 6.12 -10.73 -8.52
N ALA A 22 7.19 -10.74 -7.71
CA ALA A 22 8.32 -9.84 -7.89
C ALA A 22 9.05 -10.07 -9.24
N TRP A 23 9.20 -11.33 -9.67
CA TRP A 23 9.82 -11.71 -10.95
C TRP A 23 8.96 -11.33 -12.16
N ALA A 24 7.63 -11.35 -12.03
CA ALA A 24 6.74 -10.80 -13.05
C ALA A 24 6.96 -9.29 -13.26
N GLY A 25 7.44 -8.58 -12.25
CA GLY A 25 7.86 -7.17 -12.32
C GLY A 25 9.20 -6.91 -13.03
N PHE A 26 10.00 -7.94 -13.32
CA PHE A 26 11.26 -7.82 -14.09
C PHE A 26 11.09 -8.02 -15.60
N ARG A 27 9.84 -8.17 -16.10
CA ARG A 27 9.61 -8.24 -17.55
C ARG A 27 10.01 -6.92 -18.22
N PRO A 28 10.60 -6.95 -19.42
CA PRO A 28 11.09 -5.74 -20.11
C PRO A 28 9.99 -4.75 -20.53
N ASP A 29 8.71 -5.15 -20.41
CA ASP A 29 7.52 -4.30 -20.60
C ASP A 29 6.67 -4.26 -19.31
N ALA A 30 7.31 -4.22 -18.14
CA ALA A 30 6.66 -4.32 -16.82
C ALA A 30 5.78 -3.14 -16.44
N GLY A 31 5.60 -2.13 -17.31
CA GLY A 31 4.74 -0.99 -17.03
C GLY A 31 5.19 -0.20 -15.79
N TYR A 32 6.47 0.18 -15.74
CA TYR A 32 7.01 1.07 -14.71
C TYR A 32 6.29 2.42 -14.76
N ASP A 33 5.25 2.56 -13.95
CA ASP A 33 4.40 3.73 -13.81
C ASP A 33 4.31 4.05 -12.31
N PRO A 34 5.34 4.72 -11.75
CA PRO A 34 5.40 4.98 -10.33
C PRO A 34 4.35 6.01 -9.93
N VAL A 35 3.78 5.87 -8.74
CA VAL A 35 2.87 6.84 -8.14
C VAL A 35 3.23 7.01 -6.67
N VAL A 36 3.16 8.26 -6.19
CA VAL A 36 3.26 8.57 -4.76
C VAL A 36 1.87 8.91 -4.27
N VAL A 37 1.36 8.14 -3.31
CA VAL A 37 0.06 8.35 -2.68
C VAL A 37 0.22 8.96 -1.29
N ARG A 38 -0.77 9.77 -0.92
CA ARG A 38 -0.89 10.46 0.37
C ARG A 38 -2.06 9.83 1.13
N TYR A 39 -1.78 8.72 1.80
CA TYR A 39 -2.79 7.89 2.44
C TYR A 39 -3.18 8.43 3.83
N PRO A 40 -4.45 8.78 4.10
CA PRO A 40 -4.89 9.17 5.43
C PRO A 40 -5.00 7.93 6.33
N LEU A 41 -4.19 7.90 7.39
CA LEU A 41 -4.15 6.78 8.32
C LEU A 41 -5.38 6.74 9.22
N ARG A 42 -5.91 5.54 9.42
CA ARG A 42 -6.97 5.26 10.41
C ARG A 42 -6.36 4.78 11.73
N VAL A 43 -5.21 4.10 11.69
CA VAL A 43 -4.44 3.74 12.89
C VAL A 43 -3.72 4.95 13.47
N THR A 44 -3.79 5.11 14.79
CA THR A 44 -3.25 6.29 15.49
C THR A 44 -2.17 5.96 16.50
N THR A 45 -2.03 4.69 16.91
CA THR A 45 -1.04 4.29 17.92
C THR A 45 0.32 4.07 17.26
N GLU A 46 1.40 4.56 17.87
CA GLU A 46 2.78 4.44 17.37
C GLU A 46 3.16 3.01 16.96
N TRP A 47 2.76 2.02 17.77
CA TRP A 47 3.02 0.61 17.51
C TRP A 47 2.31 0.09 16.25
N GLN A 48 1.06 0.51 16.02
CA GLN A 48 0.30 0.11 14.83
C GLN A 48 0.87 0.78 13.58
N ILE A 49 1.22 2.06 13.68
CA ILE A 49 1.86 2.80 12.60
C ILE A 49 3.21 2.16 12.23
N PHE A 50 4.02 1.78 13.21
CA PHE A 50 5.29 1.07 12.98
C PHE A 50 5.08 -0.24 12.19
N TRP A 51 4.17 -1.10 12.62
CA TRP A 51 3.92 -2.36 11.91
C TRP A 51 3.34 -2.13 10.52
N PHE A 52 2.41 -1.19 10.37
CA PHE A 52 1.79 -0.89 9.08
C PHE A 52 2.80 -0.40 8.05
N THR A 53 3.58 0.62 8.40
CA THR A 53 4.63 1.19 7.52
C THR A 53 5.71 0.17 7.18
N THR A 54 6.06 -0.71 8.12
CA THR A 54 7.02 -1.81 7.91
C THR A 54 6.45 -2.85 6.94
N SER A 55 5.19 -3.24 7.10
CA SER A 55 4.51 -4.17 6.20
C SER A 55 4.45 -3.62 4.77
N ILE A 56 4.11 -2.34 4.59
CA ILE A 56 4.10 -1.68 3.27
C ILE A 56 5.48 -1.65 2.64
N THR A 57 6.55 -1.47 3.42
CA THR A 57 7.91 -1.48 2.87
C THR A 57 8.39 -2.89 2.54
N THR A 58 7.85 -3.89 3.24
CA THR A 58 8.17 -5.29 2.99
C THR A 58 7.42 -5.83 1.76
N THR A 59 6.27 -5.25 1.41
CA THR A 59 5.57 -5.62 0.18
C THR A 59 6.39 -5.24 -1.05
N PRO A 60 6.54 -6.16 -2.03
CA PRO A 60 7.27 -5.85 -3.24
C PRO A 60 6.68 -4.61 -3.92
N SER A 61 7.57 -3.78 -4.48
CA SER A 61 7.23 -2.56 -5.24
C SER A 61 6.66 -1.38 -4.49
N THR A 62 6.52 -1.45 -3.17
CA THR A 62 6.05 -0.33 -2.36
C THR A 62 7.09 0.11 -1.33
N LEU A 63 7.05 1.38 -0.97
CA LEU A 63 7.93 1.97 0.03
C LEU A 63 7.15 3.00 0.85
N SER A 64 7.18 2.85 2.18
CA SER A 64 6.74 3.92 3.09
C SER A 64 7.83 5.00 3.17
N LEU A 65 7.55 6.19 2.66
CA LEU A 65 8.51 7.31 2.65
C LEU A 65 8.55 8.05 3.98
N GLY A 66 7.39 8.20 4.64
CA GLY A 66 7.29 8.90 5.91
C GLY A 66 5.89 9.40 6.21
N LEU A 67 5.74 9.99 7.39
CA LEU A 67 4.49 10.53 7.91
C LEU A 67 4.50 12.05 7.85
N ARG A 68 3.36 12.63 7.50
CA ARG A 68 3.09 14.06 7.63
C ARG A 68 2.11 14.26 8.78
N ALA A 69 2.43 15.22 9.64
CA ALA A 69 1.55 15.63 10.73
C ALA A 69 0.26 16.25 10.16
N PRO A 70 -0.88 16.08 10.85
CA PRO A 70 -2.13 16.72 10.47
C PRO A 70 -2.00 18.25 10.46
N GLU A 71 -2.73 18.92 9.57
CA GLU A 71 -2.73 20.38 9.47
C GLU A 71 -3.64 21.02 10.52
N HIS A 72 -4.75 20.37 10.87
CA HIS A 72 -5.67 20.81 11.91
C HIS A 72 -5.91 19.72 12.97
N GLU A 73 -6.34 20.14 14.16
CA GLU A 73 -6.70 19.23 15.23
C GLU A 73 -7.93 18.39 14.82
N GLY A 74 -7.76 17.06 14.80
CA GLY A 74 -8.78 16.10 14.35
C GLY A 74 -8.54 15.52 12.95
N ASP A 75 -7.60 16.06 12.18
CA ASP A 75 -7.21 15.47 10.88
C ASP A 75 -6.32 14.22 11.09
N PRO A 76 -6.37 13.23 10.18
CA PRO A 76 -5.51 12.06 10.25
C PRO A 76 -4.06 12.38 9.87
N HIS A 77 -3.13 11.60 10.41
CA HIS A 77 -1.76 11.58 9.88
C HIS A 77 -1.77 11.08 8.44
N ILE A 78 -0.96 11.69 7.58
CA ILE A 78 -0.84 11.28 6.19
C ILE A 78 0.43 10.44 6.01
N LEU A 79 0.26 9.20 5.56
CA LEU A 79 1.35 8.32 5.17
C LEU A 79 1.67 8.49 3.69
N LEU A 80 2.92 8.83 3.39
CA LEU A 80 3.43 8.89 2.03
C LEU A 80 3.90 7.50 1.60
N VAL A 81 3.26 6.94 0.58
CA VAL A 81 3.63 5.63 0.03
C VAL A 81 4.00 5.80 -1.43
N GLN A 82 5.18 5.32 -1.80
CA GLN A 82 5.56 5.14 -3.19
C GLN A 82 5.17 3.74 -3.64
N ALA A 83 4.43 3.63 -4.74
CA ALA A 83 4.23 2.40 -5.48
C ALA A 83 4.98 2.51 -6.81
N ALA A 84 5.89 1.58 -7.08
CA ALA A 84 6.73 1.59 -8.28
C ALA A 84 6.02 1.01 -9.52
N PHE A 85 5.07 0.10 -9.28
CA PHE A 85 4.24 -0.53 -10.31
C PHE A 85 2.79 -0.40 -9.86
N GLY A 86 2.04 0.53 -10.44
CA GLY A 86 0.66 0.78 -10.05
C GLY A 86 0.13 2.02 -10.74
N SER A 87 -0.39 1.86 -11.96
CA SER A 87 -0.89 2.98 -12.76
C SER A 87 -2.13 3.64 -12.16
N ASP A 88 -2.89 2.89 -11.35
CA ASP A 88 -4.12 3.36 -10.72
C ASP A 88 -3.94 3.62 -9.21
N PRO A 89 -3.94 4.89 -8.76
CA PRO A 89 -3.86 5.20 -7.34
C PRO A 89 -5.07 4.71 -6.55
N VAL A 90 -6.24 4.50 -7.18
CA VAL A 90 -7.43 3.95 -6.49
C VAL A 90 -7.15 2.53 -6.00
N GLU A 91 -6.62 1.66 -6.85
CA GLU A 91 -6.25 0.28 -6.50
C GLU A 91 -5.21 0.24 -5.38
N VAL A 92 -4.23 1.16 -5.41
CA VAL A 92 -3.23 1.28 -4.34
C VAL A 92 -3.90 1.64 -3.01
N PHE A 93 -4.83 2.60 -3.00
CA PHE A 93 -5.58 2.97 -1.79
C PHE A 93 -6.43 1.82 -1.24
N GLU A 94 -7.13 1.09 -2.11
CA GLU A 94 -7.94 -0.07 -1.71
C GLU A 94 -7.08 -1.18 -1.09
N SER A 95 -5.92 -1.45 -1.69
CA SER A 95 -4.97 -2.44 -1.15
C SER A 95 -4.40 -2.03 0.21
N LEU A 96 -4.03 -0.76 0.38
CA LEU A 96 -3.57 -0.23 1.66
C LEU A 96 -4.68 -0.29 2.72
N ALA A 97 -5.92 0.02 2.33
CA ALA A 97 -7.06 -0.03 3.24
C ALA A 97 -7.41 -1.46 3.70
N ASP A 98 -7.35 -2.45 2.81
CA ASP A 98 -7.52 -3.87 3.17
C ASP A 98 -6.39 -4.33 4.10
N MET A 99 -5.14 -3.94 3.81
CA MET A 99 -3.99 -4.28 4.67
C MET A 99 -4.14 -3.69 6.08
N GLU A 100 -4.53 -2.42 6.18
CA GLU A 100 -4.72 -1.74 7.46
C GLU A 100 -5.88 -2.35 8.26
N GLU A 101 -6.99 -2.72 7.62
CA GLU A 101 -8.13 -3.40 8.27
C GLU A 101 -7.71 -4.79 8.79
N ARG A 102 -6.95 -5.56 8.02
CA ARG A 102 -6.45 -6.88 8.47
C ARG A 102 -5.52 -6.78 9.66
N MET A 103 -4.68 -5.75 9.69
CA MET A 103 -3.78 -5.49 10.83
C MET A 103 -4.56 -4.98 12.05
N ALA A 104 -5.54 -4.11 11.84
CA ALA A 104 -6.25 -3.40 12.89
C ALA A 104 -7.77 -3.38 12.62
N PRO A 105 -8.51 -4.47 12.86
CA PRO A 105 -9.93 -4.60 12.44
C PRO A 105 -10.88 -3.51 12.97
N HIS A 106 -10.52 -2.85 14.08
CA HIS A 106 -11.29 -1.76 14.65
C HIS A 106 -11.35 -0.51 13.75
N VAL A 107 -10.44 -0.36 12.79
CA VAL A 107 -10.43 0.79 11.87
C VAL A 107 -11.49 0.69 10.77
N LYS A 108 -12.18 -0.45 10.65
CA LYS A 108 -13.19 -0.70 9.60
C LYS A 108 -14.31 0.36 9.59
N SER A 109 -14.65 0.93 10.74
CA SER A 109 -15.69 1.96 10.86
C SER A 109 -15.20 3.39 10.63
N ILE A 110 -13.91 3.59 10.35
CA ILE A 110 -13.30 4.91 10.17
C ILE A 110 -13.20 5.18 8.66
N ASP A 111 -13.89 6.23 8.21
CA ASP A 111 -13.94 6.64 6.81
C ASP A 111 -13.38 8.06 6.65
N HIS A 112 -12.30 8.22 5.89
CA HIS A 112 -11.73 9.51 5.53
C HIS A 112 -12.11 9.98 4.11
N GLY A 113 -13.11 9.34 3.48
CA GLY A 113 -13.61 9.71 2.17
C GLY A 113 -12.67 9.32 1.02
N VAL A 114 -11.85 8.28 1.23
CA VAL A 114 -10.93 7.74 0.22
C VAL A 114 -11.29 6.29 -0.13
N PRO A 115 -10.93 5.81 -1.33
CA PRO A 115 -11.20 4.44 -1.74
C PRO A 115 -10.71 3.41 -0.73
N GLY A 116 -11.53 2.39 -0.49
CA GLY A 116 -11.25 1.30 0.46
C GLY A 116 -11.54 1.61 1.94
N GLN A 117 -11.75 2.87 2.33
CA GLN A 117 -12.10 3.24 3.71
C GLN A 117 -13.60 3.48 3.94
N GLY A 118 -14.42 3.39 2.89
CA GLY A 118 -15.84 3.66 2.94
C GLY A 118 -16.52 3.50 1.60
N SER A 119 -17.46 4.40 1.29
CA SER A 119 -18.24 4.35 0.03
C SER A 119 -17.59 5.10 -1.14
N ALA A 120 -16.50 5.82 -0.89
CA ALA A 120 -15.79 6.57 -1.91
C ALA A 120 -15.16 5.64 -2.95
N THR A 121 -15.43 5.90 -4.23
CA THR A 121 -14.88 5.14 -5.37
C THR A 121 -13.91 5.97 -6.21
N THR A 122 -13.84 7.27 -5.96
CA THR A 122 -13.00 8.21 -6.70
C THR A 122 -11.99 8.86 -5.79
N LEU A 123 -10.77 9.07 -6.28
CA LEU A 123 -9.69 9.70 -5.53
C LEU A 123 -9.44 11.14 -6.01
N ASP A 124 -9.46 12.09 -5.07
CA ASP A 124 -9.12 13.50 -5.32
C ASP A 124 -7.62 13.60 -5.72
N PRO A 125 -7.27 14.36 -6.78
CA PRO A 125 -5.89 14.59 -7.20
C PRO A 125 -4.93 15.04 -6.10
N LYS A 126 -5.41 15.66 -5.02
CA LYS A 126 -4.56 16.02 -3.88
C LYS A 126 -3.90 14.80 -3.22
N PHE A 127 -4.48 13.62 -3.35
CA PHE A 127 -4.04 12.41 -2.65
C PHE A 127 -3.01 11.57 -3.42
N TYR A 128 -2.61 11.95 -4.63
CA TYR A 128 -1.59 11.24 -5.38
C TYR A 128 -0.77 12.16 -6.27
N GLU A 129 0.38 11.69 -6.71
CA GLU A 129 1.25 12.41 -7.63
C GLU A 129 2.05 11.41 -8.45
N TYR A 130 2.16 11.67 -9.75
CA TYR A 130 3.04 10.91 -10.63
C TYR A 130 4.39 11.63 -10.68
N PRO A 131 5.48 11.02 -10.17
CA PRO A 131 6.80 11.66 -10.10
C PRO A 131 7.49 11.79 -11.46
N ILE A 132 6.96 11.14 -12.50
CA ILE A 132 7.42 11.28 -13.88
C ILE A 132 6.23 11.64 -14.77
N ASP A 133 6.49 12.49 -15.77
CA ASP A 133 5.51 12.75 -16.81
C ASP A 133 5.15 11.42 -17.50
N ARG A 134 3.89 11.02 -17.39
CA ARG A 134 3.39 9.91 -18.21
C ARG A 134 3.46 10.34 -19.66
N LYS A 135 4.29 9.67 -20.46
CA LYS A 135 4.04 9.64 -21.90
C LYS A 135 2.61 9.14 -22.04
N GLU A 136 1.72 9.95 -22.61
CA GLU A 136 0.37 9.51 -22.94
C GLU A 136 0.47 8.11 -23.54
N LYS A 137 -0.38 7.18 -23.07
CA LYS A 137 -0.56 5.88 -23.71
C LYS A 137 -1.20 6.12 -25.09
N THR A 138 -0.44 6.69 -26.02
CA THR A 138 -0.78 6.75 -27.43
C THR A 138 -0.35 5.43 -28.03
N ARG A 139 -1.13 4.38 -27.78
CA ARG A 139 -1.48 3.36 -28.79
C ARG A 139 -2.57 2.41 -28.30
#